data_AF-A0A0D0CE75-F1
#
_entry.id   AF-A0A0D0CE75-F1
#
_cell.length_a   1.000
_cell.length_b   1.000
_cell.length_c   1.000
_cell.angle_alpha   90.00
_cell.angle_beta   90.00
_cell.angle_gamma   90.00
#
_symmetry.space_group_name_H-M   'P 1'
#
loop_
_entity.id
_entity.type
_entity.pdbx_description
1 polymer ?
#
loop_
_entity_poly.entity_id
_entity_poly.type
_entity_poly.pdbx_seq_one_letter_code
_entity_poly.pdbx_strand_id
1 'polypeptide(L)'
;MWTVEGWIDRSGERPTWSARALNMAHRGNDPGLGNKGGRTGIFTRFPTVEKAIMDHLTALWKGSVPLTLITIRGIIVAMLMDMAPEVFNVKASDGLAFRCSDSFVRLWLHQKMGWSE
;
A
#
# COMPACT_ATOMS: atom_id res chain seq x y z
N MET A 1 -15.70 -4.76 -13.48
CA MET A 1 -14.73 -4.89 -14.58
C MET A 1 -14.42 -3.48 -15.08
N TRP A 2 -13.16 -3.03 -14.98
CA TRP A 2 -12.77 -1.70 -15.45
C TRP A 2 -12.23 -1.86 -16.87
N THR A 3 -12.92 -1.31 -17.87
CA THR A 3 -12.47 -1.34 -19.26
C THR A 3 -11.77 -0.03 -19.62
N VAL A 4 -10.77 -0.12 -20.49
CA VAL A 4 -9.96 0.99 -21.03
C VAL A 4 -10.81 2.11 -21.65
N GLU A 5 -12.07 1.81 -21.99
CA GLU A 5 -13.02 2.71 -22.62
C GLU A 5 -13.28 4.01 -21.84
N GLY A 6 -13.18 4.00 -20.50
CA GLY A 6 -13.45 5.20 -19.68
C GLY A 6 -12.28 6.21 -19.59
N TRP A 7 -11.12 5.89 -20.16
CA TRP A 7 -9.89 6.67 -19.97
C TRP A 7 -9.67 7.68 -21.09
N ILE A 8 -10.21 7.41 -22.27
CA ILE A 8 -9.99 8.20 -23.48
C ILE A 8 -11.29 8.92 -23.81
N ASP A 9 -11.27 10.24 -23.74
CA ASP A 9 -12.34 11.08 -24.28
C ASP A 9 -12.17 11.20 -25.80
N ARG A 10 -13.21 10.80 -26.53
CA ARG A 10 -13.25 10.81 -28.00
C ARG A 10 -14.28 11.81 -28.54
N SER A 11 -14.80 12.71 -27.70
CA SER A 11 -15.80 13.71 -28.10
C SER A 11 -15.22 14.83 -28.96
N GLY A 12 -13.91 15.06 -28.91
CA GLY A 12 -13.20 16.04 -29.72
C GLY A 12 -12.66 15.49 -31.05
N GLU A 13 -12.10 16.38 -31.86
CA GLU A 13 -11.47 16.07 -33.15
C GLU A 13 -10.28 15.08 -33.02
N ARG A 14 -9.67 15.02 -31.83
CA ARG A 14 -8.64 14.05 -31.49
C ARG A 14 -8.93 13.39 -30.14
N PRO A 15 -8.67 12.07 -29.99
CA PRO A 15 -8.77 11.41 -28.70
C PRO A 15 -7.83 12.04 -27.68
N THR A 16 -8.34 12.38 -26.50
CA THR A 16 -7.55 12.93 -25.40
C THR A 16 -7.76 12.13 -24.12
N TRP A 17 -6.85 12.25 -23.17
CA TRP A 17 -7.08 11.70 -21.83
C TRP A 17 -8.29 12.39 -21.21
N SER A 18 -9.24 11.60 -20.71
CA SER A 18 -10.41 12.17 -20.06
C SER A 18 -9.99 13.02 -18.85
N ALA A 19 -10.75 14.05 -18.53
CA ALA A 19 -10.50 14.88 -17.35
C ALA A 19 -10.41 14.02 -16.07
N ARG A 20 -11.11 12.88 -16.03
CA ARG A 20 -11.03 11.89 -14.96
C ARG A 20 -9.67 11.18 -14.94
N ALA A 21 -9.14 10.74 -16.08
CA ALA A 21 -7.82 10.14 -16.18
C ALA A 21 -6.71 11.13 -15.79
N LEU A 22 -6.79 12.38 -16.25
CA LEU A 22 -5.85 13.44 -15.87
C LEU A 22 -5.89 13.75 -14.37
N ASN A 23 -7.08 13.78 -13.76
CA ASN A 23 -7.23 13.95 -12.32
C ASN A 23 -6.68 12.74 -11.53
N MET A 24 -6.80 11.52 -12.04
CA MET A 24 -6.18 10.33 -11.42
C MET A 24 -4.65 10.42 -11.48
N ALA A 25 -4.09 10.81 -12.62
CA ALA A 25 -2.66 11.01 -12.77
C ALA A 25 -2.11 12.10 -11.82
N HIS A 26 -2.78 13.25 -11.71
CA HIS A 26 -2.40 14.32 -10.77
C HIS A 26 -2.49 13.88 -9.30
N ARG A 27 -3.40 12.94 -8.97
CA ARG A 27 -3.53 12.36 -7.63
C ARG A 27 -2.54 11.21 -7.37
N GLY A 28 -1.56 11.01 -8.25
CA GLY A 28 -0.52 9.99 -8.08
C GLY A 28 -0.91 8.60 -8.58
N ASN A 29 -1.89 8.51 -9.50
CA ASN A 29 -2.38 7.24 -10.04
C ASN A 29 -2.83 6.27 -8.93
N ASP A 30 -3.48 6.81 -7.90
CA ASP A 30 -4.20 6.01 -6.91
C ASP A 30 -5.32 5.28 -7.66
N PRO A 31 -5.25 3.94 -7.84
CA PRO A 31 -6.18 3.19 -8.67
C PRO A 31 -7.53 3.12 -7.95
N GLY A 32 -8.24 4.24 -8.00
CA GLY A 32 -9.54 4.41 -7.43
C GLY A 32 -9.57 4.36 -5.90
N LEU A 33 -10.26 5.36 -5.40
CA LEU A 33 -11.39 5.23 -4.48
C LEU A 33 -12.36 4.03 -4.76
N GLY A 34 -12.12 3.21 -5.79
CA GLY A 34 -12.75 1.91 -6.07
C GLY A 34 -12.06 0.72 -5.38
N ASN A 35 -10.93 0.92 -4.69
CA ASN A 35 -10.39 -0.04 -3.73
C ASN A 35 -10.38 0.57 -2.32
N LYS A 36 -11.55 1.04 -1.86
CA LYS A 36 -11.86 1.17 -0.42
C LYS A 36 -11.99 -0.22 0.25
N GLY A 37 -11.05 -1.13 -0.07
CA GLY A 37 -11.09 -2.55 0.26
C GLY A 37 -9.98 -2.94 1.23
N GLY A 38 -10.13 -2.55 2.50
CA GLY A 38 -9.74 -3.36 3.65
C GLY A 38 -8.28 -3.43 4.12
N ARG A 39 -7.26 -3.09 3.31
CA ARG A 39 -5.86 -3.42 3.68
C ARG A 39 -4.99 -2.28 4.20
N THR A 40 -5.25 -1.03 3.82
CA THR A 40 -4.51 0.14 4.35
C THR A 40 -4.75 0.38 5.85
N GLY A 41 -5.86 -0.15 6.39
CA GLY A 41 -6.19 -0.08 7.82
C GLY A 41 -5.74 -1.27 8.65
N ILE A 42 -4.89 -2.17 8.12
CA ILE A 42 -4.52 -3.39 8.86
C ILE A 42 -3.90 -3.05 10.22
N PHE A 43 -3.03 -2.05 10.23
CA PHE A 43 -2.36 -1.54 11.41
C PHE A 43 -3.24 -0.67 12.31
N THR A 44 -4.39 -0.19 11.83
CA THR A 44 -5.34 0.58 12.67
C THR A 44 -5.86 -0.25 13.85
N ARG A 45 -5.93 -1.58 13.69
CA ARG A 45 -6.30 -2.51 14.76
C ARG A 45 -5.14 -2.90 15.67
N PHE A 46 -3.90 -2.66 15.22
CA PHE A 46 -2.66 -3.08 15.89
C PHE A 46 -1.64 -1.92 15.96
N PRO A 47 -2.00 -0.78 16.58
CA PRO A 47 -1.14 0.41 16.59
C PRO A 47 0.19 0.16 17.31
N THR A 48 0.21 -0.72 18.31
CA THR A 48 1.42 -1.13 19.02
C THR A 48 2.39 -1.91 18.11
N VAL A 49 1.86 -2.79 17.26
CA VAL A 49 2.65 -3.55 16.28
C VAL A 49 3.18 -2.63 15.18
N GLU A 50 2.35 -1.69 14.69
CA GLU A 50 2.79 -0.68 13.72
C GLU A 50 3.96 0.15 14.26
N LYS A 51 3.84 0.62 15.49
CA LYS A 51 4.91 1.37 16.16
C LYS A 51 6.17 0.52 16.32
N ALA A 52 6.06 -0.72 16.77
CA ALA A 52 7.20 -1.62 16.94
C ALA A 52 7.96 -1.85 15.62
N ILE A 53 7.24 -2.04 14.51
CA ILE A 53 7.82 -2.17 13.17
C ILE A 53 8.56 -0.88 12.80
N MET A 54 7.93 0.29 12.96
CA MET A 54 8.55 1.58 12.64
C MET A 54 9.82 1.83 13.46
N ASP A 55 9.78 1.53 14.76
CA ASP A 55 10.92 1.67 15.66
C ASP A 55 12.08 0.74 15.23
N HIS A 56 11.77 -0.51 14.88
CA HIS A 56 12.77 -1.48 14.42
C HIS A 56 13.43 -1.07 13.10
N LEU A 57 12.64 -0.67 12.11
CA LEU A 57 13.16 -0.19 10.81
C LEU A 57 14.00 1.07 10.99
N THR A 58 13.57 1.99 11.86
CA THR A 58 14.33 3.22 12.15
C THR A 58 15.67 2.91 12.82
N ALA A 59 15.71 1.94 13.75
CA ALA A 59 16.94 1.51 14.40
C ALA A 59 17.94 0.91 13.39
N LEU A 60 17.48 0.04 12.49
CA LEU A 60 18.31 -0.52 11.42
C LEU A 60 18.86 0.55 10.48
N TRP A 61 18.00 1.48 10.06
CA TRP A 61 18.41 2.59 9.19
C TRP A 61 19.47 3.48 9.85
N LYS A 62 19.27 3.85 11.13
CA LYS A 62 20.27 4.60 11.92
C LYS A 62 21.58 3.83 12.10
N GLY A 63 21.50 2.50 12.16
CA GLY A 63 22.66 1.61 12.17
C GLY A 63 23.34 1.43 10.82
N SER A 64 22.92 2.15 9.77
CA SER A 64 23.44 2.02 8.40
C SER A 64 23.32 0.60 7.83
N VAL A 65 22.34 -0.16 8.32
CA VAL A 65 22.00 -1.47 7.74
C VAL A 65 21.26 -1.24 6.42
N PRO A 66 21.69 -1.83 5.29
CA PRO A 66 20.97 -1.72 4.03
C PRO A 66 19.56 -2.30 4.16
N LEU A 67 18.55 -1.46 3.91
CA LEU A 67 17.14 -1.87 3.90
C LEU A 67 16.63 -1.89 2.46
N THR A 68 16.46 -3.09 1.93
CA THR A 68 15.75 -3.33 0.65
C THR A 68 14.27 -3.54 0.90
N LEU A 69 13.42 -3.39 -0.13
CA LEU A 69 12.00 -3.70 0.02
C LEU A 69 11.75 -5.15 0.47
N ILE A 70 12.56 -6.10 -0.01
CA ILE A 70 12.46 -7.52 0.37
C ILE A 70 12.73 -7.70 1.86
N THR A 71 13.80 -7.09 2.38
CA THR A 71 14.14 -7.18 3.82
C THR A 71 13.11 -6.47 4.68
N ILE A 72 12.62 -5.29 4.26
CA ILE A 72 11.57 -4.56 4.98
C ILE A 72 10.29 -5.39 5.04
N ARG A 73 9.86 -5.95 3.90
CA ARG A 73 8.70 -6.84 3.83
C ARG A 73 8.87 -8.06 4.75
N GLY A 74 10.05 -8.67 4.75
CA GLY A 74 10.38 -9.78 5.64
C GLY A 74 10.23 -9.42 7.11
N ILE A 75 10.75 -8.27 7.53
CA ILE A 75 10.63 -7.74 8.90
C ILE A 75 9.15 -7.51 9.26
N ILE A 76 8.39 -6.83 8.39
CA ILE A 76 6.97 -6.56 8.63
C ILE A 76 6.21 -7.88 8.83
N VAL A 77 6.42 -8.87 7.95
CA VAL A 77 5.76 -10.17 8.04
C VAL A 77 6.16 -10.91 9.31
N ALA A 78 7.45 -10.95 9.65
CA ALA A 78 7.94 -11.61 10.85
C ALA A 78 7.34 -11.02 12.12
N MET A 79 7.34 -9.68 12.25
CA MET A 79 6.76 -8.99 13.40
C MET A 79 5.24 -9.16 13.49
N LEU A 80 4.54 -9.17 12.35
CA LEU A 80 3.10 -9.48 12.32
C LEU A 80 2.82 -10.93 12.74
N MET A 81 3.63 -11.89 12.30
CA MET A 81 3.46 -13.29 12.70
C MET A 81 3.69 -13.51 14.20
N ASP A 82 4.64 -12.76 14.79
CA ASP A 82 4.95 -12.84 16.21
C ASP A 82 3.92 -12.11 17.09
N MET A 83 3.53 -10.89 16.70
CA MET A 83 2.74 -10.01 17.57
C MET A 83 1.23 -9.97 17.26
N ALA A 84 0.82 -10.28 16.04
CA ALA A 84 -0.58 -10.21 15.60
C ALA A 84 -0.88 -11.18 14.43
N PRO A 85 -0.65 -12.51 14.61
CA PRO A 85 -0.81 -13.49 13.53
C PRO A 85 -2.22 -13.52 12.93
N GLU A 86 -3.24 -13.11 13.68
CA GLU A 86 -4.63 -12.97 13.24
C GLU A 86 -4.79 -12.06 12.01
N VAL A 87 -3.86 -11.12 11.78
CA VAL A 87 -3.82 -10.27 10.59
C VAL A 87 -3.88 -11.08 9.30
N PHE A 88 -3.26 -12.25 9.27
CA PHE A 88 -3.24 -13.12 8.08
C PHE A 88 -4.47 -14.02 7.95
N ASN A 89 -5.30 -14.11 8.99
CA ASN A 89 -6.49 -14.97 9.02
C ASN A 89 -7.78 -14.19 8.72
N VAL A 90 -7.80 -12.88 8.98
CA VAL A 90 -8.96 -12.04 8.72
C VAL A 90 -9.12 -11.83 7.21
N LYS A 91 -10.26 -12.32 6.69
CA LYS A 91 -10.69 -12.05 5.31
C LYS A 91 -11.38 -10.69 5.25
N ALA A 92 -11.03 -9.89 4.25
CA ALA A 92 -11.79 -8.67 3.94
C ALA A 92 -13.13 -9.01 3.28
N SER A 93 -13.94 -7.99 2.98
CA SER A 93 -15.24 -8.16 2.30
C SER A 93 -15.13 -8.81 0.92
N ASP A 94 -13.95 -8.76 0.30
CA ASP A 94 -13.60 -9.44 -0.96
C ASP A 94 -13.24 -10.93 -0.77
N GLY A 95 -13.26 -11.44 0.47
CA GLY A 95 -12.91 -12.82 0.82
C GLY A 95 -11.41 -13.10 0.86
N LEU A 96 -10.56 -12.12 0.54
CA LEU A 96 -9.12 -12.28 0.47
C LEU A 96 -8.46 -11.88 1.80
N ALA A 97 -7.44 -12.64 2.21
CA ALA A 97 -6.63 -12.34 3.39
C ALA A 97 -5.55 -11.28 3.11
N PHE A 98 -4.98 -10.68 4.15
CA PHE A 98 -3.81 -9.81 4.00
C PHE A 98 -2.58 -10.61 3.50
N ARG A 99 -1.80 -10.05 2.57
CA ARG A 99 -0.65 -10.73 1.95
C ARG A 99 0.65 -9.90 1.92
N CYS A 100 0.72 -8.81 2.70
CA CYS A 100 1.87 -7.90 2.79
C CYS A 100 2.61 -7.76 1.43
N SER A 101 1.94 -7.28 0.40
CA SER A 101 2.53 -7.18 -0.94
C SER A 101 3.56 -6.05 -1.03
N ASP A 102 4.47 -6.13 -1.99
CA ASP A 102 5.46 -5.07 -2.25
C ASP A 102 4.81 -3.70 -2.48
N SER A 103 3.69 -3.68 -3.22
CA SER A 103 2.89 -2.46 -3.42
C SER A 103 2.33 -1.89 -2.11
N PHE A 104 1.90 -2.75 -1.18
CA PHE A 104 1.46 -2.33 0.14
C PHE A 104 2.63 -1.75 0.94
N VAL A 105 3.78 -2.42 0.95
CA VAL A 105 4.95 -1.98 1.71
C VAL A 105 5.44 -0.63 1.22
N ARG A 106 5.54 -0.42 -0.10
CA ARG A 106 5.91 0.88 -0.69
C ARG A 106 4.96 2.00 -0.27
N LEU A 107 3.66 1.76 -0.37
CA LEU A 107 2.65 2.74 0.01
C LEU A 107 2.73 3.05 1.51
N TRP A 108 2.86 2.01 2.34
CA TRP A 108 2.95 2.16 3.79
C TRP A 108 4.21 2.90 4.22
N LEU A 109 5.38 2.58 3.66
CA LEU A 109 6.64 3.28 3.91
C LEU A 109 6.54 4.77 3.56
N HIS A 110 5.95 5.07 2.40
CA HIS A 110 5.74 6.46 1.99
C HIS A 110 4.81 7.20 2.95
N GLN A 111 3.67 6.60 3.31
CA GLN A 111 2.65 7.23 4.16
C GLN A 111 3.08 7.38 5.63
N LYS A 112 3.83 6.41 6.18
CA LYS A 112 4.13 6.34 7.62
C LYS A 112 5.53 6.80 7.98
N MET A 113 6.49 6.63 7.08
CA MET A 113 7.89 6.97 7.32
C MET A 113 8.41 8.07 6.39
N GLY A 114 7.64 8.44 5.34
CA GLY A 114 8.11 9.38 4.32
C GLY A 114 9.23 8.80 3.45
N TRP A 115 9.44 7.48 3.49
CA TRP A 115 10.52 6.82 2.75
C TRP A 115 10.05 6.45 1.34
N SER A 116 10.89 6.73 0.36
CA SER A 116 10.78 6.21 -1.01
C SER A 116 11.96 5.27 -1.26
N GLU A 117 11.68 4.09 -1.80
CA GLU A 117 12.72 3.22 -2.37
C GLU A 117 13.17 3.76 -3.73
#